data_AF-A0AA44VYI8-F1
#
_entry.id   AF-A0AA44VYI8-F1
#
_cell.length_a   1.000
_cell.length_b   1.000
_cell.length_c   1.000
_cell.angle_alpha   90.00
_cell.angle_beta   90.00
_cell.angle_gamma   90.00
#
_symmetry.space_group_name_H-M   'P 1'
#
loop_
_entity.id
_entity.type
_entity.pdbx_description
1 polymer ?
#
loop_
_entity_poly.entity_id
_entity_poly.type
_entity_poly.pdbx_seq_one_letter_code
_entity_poly.pdbx_strand_id
1 'polypeptide(L)'
;MKIIIRKYQSIVNKSNVIKEPTLIMTILAKDEVDVIEQQLIFHKRMGVDSFVVTDNGSSDGTLEVFEKYQKKGWIKEIILEPSKDYYQTEWVDNMIRIARDKYKADWIINSDADEFWLSKSGNLKNELRQSTANSLAVKIYNVYPGENSDKKYLDNTYLIKKQINTERYNLSQFSIYNRQIEKVIHRSLGYVAIRMGNHSVDMKKKNQHESKDIEIFHFCLRGYEHFIRKMTNGGESVERAVRLKKDVAVHWRYYYELLQDKNTDPIIEYNRVIGTKYFNDFVRDGVLVKDESVRNVLEGSDAE
;
A
#
# COMPACT_ATOMS: atom_id res chain seq x y z
N MET A 1 -8.74 -0.87 -37.46
CA MET A 1 -8.22 -2.25 -37.29
C MET A 1 -7.71 -2.55 -35.87
N LYS A 2 -6.81 -1.74 -35.26
CA LYS A 2 -6.31 -1.95 -33.88
C LYS A 2 -7.37 -1.91 -32.75
N ILE A 3 -8.40 -1.06 -32.88
CA ILE A 3 -9.49 -0.94 -31.88
C ILE A 3 -10.41 -2.18 -31.89
N ILE A 4 -10.66 -2.75 -33.06
CA ILE A 4 -11.51 -3.94 -33.22
C ILE A 4 -10.79 -5.19 -32.68
N ILE A 5 -9.47 -5.30 -32.87
CA ILE A 5 -8.66 -6.42 -32.34
C ILE A 5 -8.62 -6.43 -30.80
N ARG A 6 -8.50 -5.26 -30.14
CA ARG A 6 -8.57 -5.17 -28.67
C ARG A 6 -9.93 -5.62 -28.11
N LYS A 7 -11.03 -5.27 -28.78
CA LYS A 7 -12.39 -5.67 -28.39
C LYS A 7 -12.63 -7.17 -28.53
N TYR A 8 -11.99 -7.82 -29.50
CA TYR A 8 -12.08 -9.29 -29.68
C TYR A 8 -11.20 -10.06 -28.69
N GLN A 9 -10.00 -9.56 -28.35
CA GLN A 9 -9.15 -10.20 -27.33
C GLN A 9 -9.80 -10.20 -25.93
N SER A 10 -10.58 -9.17 -25.58
CA SER A 10 -11.27 -9.10 -24.28
C SER A 10 -12.45 -10.07 -24.14
N ILE A 11 -12.99 -10.59 -25.24
CA ILE A 11 -14.09 -11.59 -25.20
C ILE A 11 -13.54 -12.99 -24.92
N VAL A 12 -12.28 -13.28 -25.28
CA VAL A 12 -11.68 -14.62 -25.22
C VAL A 12 -10.91 -14.90 -23.91
N ASN A 13 -10.65 -13.87 -23.08
CA ASN A 13 -9.84 -13.99 -21.86
C ASN A 13 -10.63 -13.74 -20.56
N LYS A 14 -11.91 -14.10 -20.51
CA LYS A 14 -12.70 -14.03 -19.29
C LYS A 14 -12.40 -15.24 -18.40
N SER A 15 -12.09 -14.98 -17.13
CA SER A 15 -12.01 -16.04 -16.11
C SER A 15 -13.41 -16.40 -15.62
N ASN A 16 -13.58 -17.66 -15.23
CA ASN A 16 -14.78 -18.08 -14.50
C ASN A 16 -14.88 -17.33 -13.18
N VAL A 17 -16.10 -16.97 -12.82
CA VAL A 17 -16.42 -16.32 -11.55
C VAL A 17 -16.24 -17.34 -10.41
N ILE A 18 -15.69 -16.89 -9.28
CA ILE A 18 -15.53 -17.71 -8.06
C ILE A 18 -16.51 -17.16 -7.03
N LYS A 19 -17.55 -17.91 -6.67
CA LYS A 19 -18.63 -17.41 -5.80
C LYS A 19 -18.15 -17.11 -4.37
N GLU A 20 -17.29 -17.97 -3.84
CA GLU A 20 -16.70 -17.85 -2.50
C GLU A 20 -15.18 -17.85 -2.62
N PRO A 21 -14.57 -16.74 -3.05
CA PRO A 21 -13.13 -16.70 -3.27
C PRO A 21 -12.37 -16.72 -1.94
N THR A 22 -11.27 -17.46 -1.89
CA THR A 22 -10.25 -17.33 -0.84
C THR A 22 -9.36 -16.13 -1.16
N LEU A 23 -9.40 -15.10 -0.32
CA LEU A 23 -8.61 -13.89 -0.45
C LEU A 23 -7.46 -13.89 0.57
N ILE A 24 -6.22 -13.91 0.08
CA ILE A 24 -5.02 -13.80 0.93
C ILE A 24 -4.33 -12.46 0.66
N MET A 25 -3.95 -11.77 1.73
CA MET A 25 -3.14 -10.56 1.64
C MET A 25 -1.69 -10.89 1.99
N THR A 26 -0.75 -10.38 1.19
CA THR A 26 0.68 -10.47 1.49
C THR A 26 1.19 -9.11 1.97
N ILE A 27 2.03 -9.09 3.00
CA ILE A 27 2.59 -7.84 3.56
C ILE A 27 4.10 -8.01 3.75
N LEU A 28 4.87 -7.10 3.17
CA LEU A 28 6.29 -6.93 3.46
C LEU A 28 6.45 -5.70 4.37
N ALA A 29 7.01 -5.88 5.56
CA ALA A 29 7.17 -4.81 6.54
C ALA A 29 8.60 -4.69 7.06
N LYS A 30 8.98 -3.47 7.43
CA LYS A 30 10.21 -3.15 8.17
C LYS A 30 9.91 -1.97 9.09
N ASP A 31 9.94 -2.19 10.39
CA ASP A 31 9.74 -1.16 11.41
C ASP A 31 8.40 -0.39 11.27
N GLU A 32 7.29 -1.13 11.26
CA GLU A 32 5.92 -0.64 11.08
C GLU A 32 5.01 -1.00 12.27
N VAL A 33 5.58 -1.13 13.48
CA VAL A 33 4.85 -1.54 14.69
C VAL A 33 3.67 -0.62 15.00
N ASP A 34 3.76 0.64 14.59
CA ASP A 34 2.75 1.67 14.86
C ASP A 34 1.49 1.51 14.01
N VAL A 35 1.53 0.78 12.89
CA VAL A 35 0.40 0.63 11.95
C VAL A 35 -0.02 -0.82 11.70
N ILE A 36 0.91 -1.78 11.82
CA ILE A 36 0.71 -3.13 11.30
C ILE A 36 -0.42 -3.90 12.01
N GLU A 37 -0.61 -3.68 13.31
CA GLU A 37 -1.71 -4.32 14.06
C GLU A 37 -3.07 -3.87 13.54
N GLN A 38 -3.27 -2.56 13.37
CA GLN A 38 -4.53 -2.02 12.85
C GLN A 38 -4.74 -2.42 11.40
N GLN A 39 -3.67 -2.50 10.59
CA GLN A 39 -3.74 -2.98 9.22
C GLN A 39 -4.29 -4.41 9.15
N LEU A 40 -3.77 -5.33 9.98
CA LEU A 40 -4.26 -6.71 10.07
C LEU A 40 -5.73 -6.77 10.52
N ILE A 41 -6.09 -6.02 11.57
CA ILE A 41 -7.47 -5.98 12.08
C ILE A 41 -8.45 -5.47 11.01
N PHE A 42 -8.10 -4.34 10.37
CA PHE A 42 -8.93 -3.73 9.34
C PHE A 42 -9.19 -4.69 8.18
N HIS A 43 -8.14 -5.33 7.65
CA HIS A 43 -8.29 -6.22 6.51
C HIS A 43 -9.02 -7.51 6.85
N LYS A 44 -8.90 -8.03 8.07
CA LYS A 44 -9.79 -9.11 8.54
C LYS A 44 -11.26 -8.70 8.51
N ARG A 45 -11.59 -7.49 8.98
CA ARG A 45 -12.95 -6.94 8.92
C ARG A 45 -13.44 -6.71 7.49
N MET A 46 -12.53 -6.36 6.57
CA MET A 46 -12.83 -6.22 5.14
C MET A 46 -12.92 -7.54 4.38
N GLY A 47 -12.83 -8.69 5.05
CA GLY A 47 -13.07 -10.00 4.45
C GLY A 47 -11.82 -10.69 3.89
N VAL A 48 -10.61 -10.24 4.24
CA VAL A 48 -9.39 -11.02 3.99
C VAL A 48 -9.44 -12.29 4.84
N ASP A 49 -9.23 -13.44 4.20
CA ASP A 49 -9.33 -14.74 4.87
C ASP A 49 -8.07 -15.00 5.71
N SER A 50 -6.89 -14.68 5.19
CA SER A 50 -5.60 -14.93 5.85
C SER A 50 -4.48 -14.04 5.30
N PHE A 51 -3.35 -14.04 6.00
CA PHE A 51 -2.15 -13.29 5.60
C PHE A 51 -0.94 -14.20 5.41
N VAL A 52 -0.04 -13.78 4.53
CA VAL A 52 1.34 -14.27 4.43
C VAL A 52 2.24 -13.05 4.57
N VAL A 53 3.18 -13.05 5.50
CA VAL A 53 3.97 -11.86 5.80
C VAL A 53 5.46 -12.12 5.69
N THR A 54 6.21 -11.10 5.29
CA THR A 54 7.66 -11.05 5.36
C THR A 54 8.08 -9.94 6.31
N ASP A 55 8.84 -10.29 7.34
CA ASP A 55 9.55 -9.33 8.18
C ASP A 55 10.96 -9.11 7.61
N ASN A 56 11.28 -7.86 7.25
CA ASN A 56 12.57 -7.47 6.71
C ASN A 56 13.51 -6.99 7.83
N GLY A 57 13.68 -7.85 8.84
CA GLY A 57 14.56 -7.62 9.98
C GLY A 57 14.18 -6.38 10.77
N SER A 58 12.92 -6.32 11.23
CA SER A 58 12.43 -5.20 12.06
C SER A 58 13.08 -5.23 13.46
N SER A 59 13.14 -4.07 14.10
CA SER A 59 13.70 -3.88 15.46
C SER A 59 12.78 -3.11 16.42
N ASP A 60 11.57 -2.80 16.00
CA ASP A 60 10.63 -1.92 16.71
C ASP A 60 9.45 -2.64 17.39
N GLY A 61 9.35 -3.97 17.25
CA GLY A 61 8.20 -4.75 17.73
C GLY A 61 7.29 -5.31 16.63
N THR A 62 7.56 -5.01 15.35
CA THR A 62 6.75 -5.47 14.21
C THR A 62 6.62 -7.00 14.16
N LEU A 63 7.73 -7.72 14.38
CA LEU A 63 7.75 -9.18 14.35
C LEU A 63 6.87 -9.79 15.44
N GLU A 64 6.91 -9.23 16.65
CA GLU A 64 6.11 -9.66 17.80
C GLU A 64 4.61 -9.51 17.51
N VAL A 65 4.21 -8.47 16.78
CA VAL A 65 2.83 -8.33 16.29
C VAL A 65 2.50 -9.44 15.29
N PHE A 66 3.38 -9.74 14.32
CA PHE A 66 3.15 -10.86 13.40
C PHE A 66 3.02 -12.20 14.13
N GLU A 67 3.88 -12.49 15.10
CA GLU A 67 3.81 -13.72 15.89
C GLU A 67 2.51 -13.83 16.70
N LYS A 68 2.05 -12.70 17.27
CA LYS A 68 0.75 -12.63 17.97
C LYS A 68 -0.40 -13.05 17.04
N TYR A 69 -0.45 -12.52 15.82
CA TYR A 69 -1.52 -12.82 14.87
C TYR A 69 -1.35 -14.14 14.11
N GLN A 70 -0.14 -14.69 14.07
CA GLN A 70 0.10 -16.07 13.65
C GLN A 70 -0.45 -17.06 14.68
N LYS A 71 -0.24 -16.83 15.99
CA LYS A 71 -0.84 -17.63 17.07
C LYS A 71 -2.38 -17.56 17.04
N LYS A 72 -2.96 -16.40 16.68
CA LYS A 72 -4.41 -16.24 16.44
C LYS A 72 -4.90 -16.97 15.18
N GLY A 73 -4.00 -17.47 14.33
CA GLY A 73 -4.31 -18.20 13.10
C GLY A 73 -4.66 -17.33 11.88
N TRP A 74 -4.53 -16.00 12.01
CA TRP A 74 -4.79 -15.03 10.94
C TRP A 74 -3.63 -14.98 9.93
N ILE A 75 -2.41 -14.95 10.43
CA ILE A 75 -1.20 -15.08 9.62
C ILE A 75 -0.87 -16.56 9.47
N LYS A 76 -0.75 -17.04 8.23
CA LYS A 76 -0.46 -18.44 7.93
C LYS A 76 1.02 -18.73 7.79
N GLU A 77 1.80 -17.74 7.36
CA GLU A 77 3.24 -17.85 7.20
C GLU A 77 3.91 -16.53 7.57
N ILE A 78 5.03 -16.63 8.31
CA ILE A 78 5.97 -15.52 8.55
C ILE A 78 7.28 -15.93 7.90
N ILE A 79 7.80 -15.08 7.01
CA ILE A 79 9.09 -15.23 6.35
C ILE A 79 10.04 -14.22 6.97
N LEU A 80 11.19 -14.66 7.45
CA LEU A 80 12.20 -13.78 8.03
C LEU A 80 13.29 -13.50 6.99
N GLU A 81 13.48 -12.24 6.66
CA GLU A 81 14.53 -11.76 5.76
C GLU A 81 15.47 -10.84 6.54
N PRO A 82 16.42 -11.41 7.34
CA PRO A 82 17.31 -10.61 8.20
C PRO A 82 18.38 -9.85 7.40
N SER A 83 18.45 -10.06 6.08
CA SER A 83 19.41 -9.37 5.23
C SER A 83 19.09 -7.86 5.21
N LYS A 84 20.13 -7.02 5.12
CA LYS A 84 19.94 -5.56 4.97
C LYS A 84 19.68 -5.13 3.53
N ASP A 85 19.64 -6.08 2.60
CA ASP A 85 19.34 -5.81 1.20
C ASP A 85 17.84 -5.57 1.01
N TYR A 86 17.45 -5.00 -0.13
CA TYR A 86 16.04 -4.77 -0.46
C TYR A 86 15.68 -5.50 -1.76
N TYR A 87 15.14 -6.72 -1.63
CA TYR A 87 14.72 -7.56 -2.74
C TYR A 87 13.18 -7.67 -2.82
N GLN A 88 12.48 -6.52 -2.76
CA GLN A 88 11.02 -6.45 -2.68
C GLN A 88 10.30 -7.38 -3.65
N THR A 89 10.62 -7.31 -4.94
CA THR A 89 9.95 -8.12 -5.97
C THR A 89 10.09 -9.61 -5.69
N GLU A 90 11.28 -10.08 -5.28
CA GLU A 90 11.58 -11.50 -5.07
C GLU A 90 10.86 -12.03 -3.83
N TRP A 91 10.84 -11.24 -2.75
CA TRP A 91 10.14 -11.60 -1.53
C TRP A 91 8.62 -11.62 -1.71
N VAL A 92 8.06 -10.62 -2.41
CA VAL A 92 6.63 -10.61 -2.73
C VAL A 92 6.26 -11.77 -3.67
N ASP A 93 7.10 -12.08 -4.66
CA ASP A 93 6.94 -13.26 -5.52
C ASP A 93 6.86 -14.56 -4.70
N ASN A 94 7.73 -14.70 -3.69
CA ASN A 94 7.73 -15.85 -2.78
C ASN A 94 6.44 -15.93 -1.97
N MET A 95 5.99 -14.82 -1.37
CA MET A 95 4.73 -14.76 -0.63
C MET A 95 3.53 -15.15 -1.50
N ILE A 96 3.49 -14.70 -2.76
CA ILE A 96 2.44 -15.06 -3.74
C ILE A 96 2.43 -16.56 -4.03
N ARG A 97 3.62 -17.17 -4.23
CA ARG A 97 3.73 -18.61 -4.45
C ARG A 97 3.25 -19.40 -3.25
N ILE A 98 3.60 -19.00 -2.03
CA ILE A 98 3.12 -19.62 -0.79
C ILE A 98 1.59 -19.51 -0.68
N ALA A 99 1.04 -18.31 -0.87
CA ALA A 99 -0.40 -18.06 -0.83
C ALA A 99 -1.16 -18.93 -1.85
N ARG A 100 -0.66 -19.03 -3.08
CA ARG A 100 -1.24 -19.85 -4.15
C ARG A 100 -1.09 -21.36 -3.89
N ASP A 101 0.12 -21.81 -3.64
CA ASP A 101 0.46 -23.24 -3.71
C ASP A 101 0.14 -23.97 -2.41
N LYS A 102 0.41 -23.35 -1.25
CA LYS A 102 0.16 -23.94 0.07
C LYS A 102 -1.25 -23.64 0.56
N TYR A 103 -1.70 -22.39 0.43
CA TYR A 103 -2.96 -21.93 1.01
C TYR A 103 -4.11 -21.78 0.01
N LYS A 104 -3.87 -22.14 -1.26
CA LYS A 104 -4.89 -22.20 -2.32
C LYS A 104 -5.68 -20.90 -2.49
N ALA A 105 -5.00 -19.75 -2.32
CA ALA A 105 -5.60 -18.45 -2.57
C ALA A 105 -6.19 -18.38 -3.98
N ASP A 106 -7.39 -17.83 -4.12
CA ASP A 106 -7.99 -17.52 -5.42
C ASP A 106 -7.57 -16.13 -5.89
N TRP A 107 -7.57 -15.19 -4.94
CA TRP A 107 -7.19 -13.79 -5.12
C TRP A 107 -6.14 -13.39 -4.10
N ILE A 108 -5.24 -12.51 -4.53
CA ILE A 108 -4.13 -12.02 -3.74
C ILE A 108 -4.07 -10.49 -3.83
N ILE A 109 -3.84 -9.86 -2.68
CA ILE A 109 -3.48 -8.44 -2.57
C ILE A 109 -2.05 -8.38 -2.05
N ASN A 110 -1.17 -7.66 -2.74
CA ASN A 110 0.17 -7.33 -2.24
C ASN A 110 0.13 -5.91 -1.67
N SER A 111 -0.06 -5.82 -0.35
CA SER A 111 -0.23 -4.55 0.36
C SER A 111 1.09 -4.12 0.99
N ASP A 112 1.37 -2.82 0.95
CA ASP A 112 2.36 -2.26 1.85
C ASP A 112 1.76 -2.15 3.26
N ALA A 113 2.60 -1.99 4.29
CA ALA A 113 2.17 -1.98 5.68
C ALA A 113 1.29 -0.76 6.05
N ASP A 114 1.43 0.34 5.29
CA ASP A 114 0.74 1.61 5.49
C ASP A 114 -0.46 1.83 4.53
N GLU A 115 -0.93 0.76 3.89
CA GLU A 115 -2.06 0.78 2.97
C GLU A 115 -3.29 0.06 3.52
N PHE A 116 -4.45 0.72 3.41
CA PHE A 116 -5.74 0.18 3.83
C PHE A 116 -6.67 0.08 2.62
N TRP A 117 -6.98 -1.16 2.22
CA TRP A 117 -7.81 -1.50 1.07
C TRP A 117 -9.28 -1.55 1.49
N LEU A 118 -10.00 -0.44 1.27
CA LEU A 118 -11.39 -0.27 1.66
C LEU A 118 -12.32 -0.68 0.53
N SER A 119 -13.29 -1.54 0.84
CA SER A 119 -14.45 -1.82 -0.03
C SER A 119 -15.63 -0.95 0.41
N LYS A 120 -16.22 -0.19 -0.52
CA LYS A 120 -17.41 0.64 -0.27
C LYS A 120 -18.64 -0.22 0.06
N SER A 121 -18.68 -1.44 -0.44
CA SER A 121 -19.70 -2.44 -0.10
C SER A 121 -19.43 -3.19 1.22
N GLY A 122 -18.38 -2.83 1.96
CA GLY A 122 -18.06 -3.37 3.28
C GLY A 122 -17.32 -4.72 3.27
N ASN A 123 -17.06 -5.32 2.10
CA ASN A 123 -16.29 -6.56 2.00
C ASN A 123 -15.58 -6.65 0.64
N LEU A 124 -14.26 -6.78 0.65
CA LEU A 124 -13.42 -6.87 -0.55
C LEU A 124 -13.89 -7.99 -1.50
N LYS A 125 -14.39 -9.10 -0.96
CA LYS A 125 -14.82 -10.25 -1.77
C LYS A 125 -16.11 -10.00 -2.56
N ASN A 126 -16.84 -8.92 -2.32
CA ASN A 126 -18.09 -8.61 -3.03
C ASN A 126 -17.85 -8.29 -4.51
N GLU A 127 -16.80 -7.53 -4.83
CA GLU A 127 -16.41 -7.28 -6.22
C GLU A 127 -15.69 -8.50 -6.82
N LEU A 128 -14.81 -9.14 -6.04
CA LEU A 128 -14.01 -10.29 -6.52
C LEU A 128 -14.89 -11.47 -6.94
N ARG A 129 -15.97 -11.75 -6.21
CA ARG A 129 -16.90 -12.85 -6.51
C ARG A 129 -17.78 -12.64 -7.73
N GLN A 130 -17.72 -11.48 -8.36
CA GLN A 130 -18.46 -11.16 -9.59
C GLN A 130 -17.52 -10.91 -10.77
N SER A 131 -16.21 -10.78 -10.50
CA SER A 131 -15.23 -10.37 -11.48
C SER A 131 -14.82 -11.51 -12.40
N THR A 132 -14.96 -11.27 -13.71
CA THR A 132 -14.37 -12.10 -14.76
C THR A 132 -12.94 -11.66 -15.12
N ALA A 133 -12.42 -10.61 -14.48
CA ALA A 133 -11.04 -10.17 -14.64
C ALA A 133 -10.10 -11.10 -13.86
N ASN A 134 -8.84 -11.14 -14.28
CA ASN A 134 -7.76 -11.79 -13.52
C ASN A 134 -6.85 -10.78 -12.81
N SER A 135 -7.11 -9.49 -12.99
CA SER A 135 -6.52 -8.41 -12.22
C SER A 135 -7.48 -7.23 -12.14
N LEU A 136 -7.53 -6.55 -11.00
CA LEU A 136 -8.25 -5.29 -10.80
C LEU A 136 -7.24 -4.21 -10.45
N ALA A 137 -7.24 -3.11 -11.20
CA ALA A 137 -6.52 -1.89 -10.84
C ALA A 137 -7.33 -1.09 -9.82
N VAL A 138 -6.69 -0.65 -8.75
CA VAL A 138 -7.32 0.00 -7.61
C VAL A 138 -6.68 1.36 -7.40
N LYS A 139 -7.54 2.38 -7.30
CA LYS A 139 -7.10 3.75 -7.06
C LYS A 139 -6.61 3.89 -5.63
N ILE A 140 -5.49 4.60 -5.48
CA ILE A 140 -4.84 4.87 -4.23
C ILE A 140 -4.85 6.38 -3.96
N TYR A 141 -5.12 6.75 -2.72
CA TYR A 141 -5.17 8.12 -2.26
C TYR A 141 -4.33 8.26 -1.00
N ASN A 142 -3.38 9.19 -1.03
CA ASN A 142 -2.61 9.52 0.15
C ASN A 142 -3.51 10.21 1.17
N VAL A 143 -3.34 9.83 2.42
CA VAL A 143 -3.95 10.49 3.57
C VAL A 143 -3.02 11.61 4.01
N TYR A 144 -3.57 12.82 4.17
CA TYR A 144 -2.85 13.97 4.69
C TYR A 144 -2.51 13.75 6.17
N PRO A 145 -1.22 13.77 6.57
CA PRO A 145 -0.85 13.67 7.97
C PRO A 145 -1.20 14.98 8.67
N GLY A 146 -2.19 14.95 9.57
CA GLY A 146 -2.53 16.09 10.41
C GLY A 146 -1.39 16.46 11.38
N GLU A 147 -1.63 17.45 12.23
CA GLU A 147 -0.68 17.85 13.28
C GLU A 147 -0.52 16.79 14.39
N ASN A 148 -1.31 15.72 14.33
CA ASN A 148 -1.29 14.66 15.31
C ASN A 148 0.01 13.85 15.21
N SER A 149 0.53 13.45 16.37
CA SER A 149 1.69 12.57 16.47
C SER A 149 1.43 11.22 15.79
N ASP A 150 2.50 10.48 15.48
CA ASP A 150 2.43 9.15 14.86
C ASP A 150 1.49 8.18 15.60
N LYS A 151 1.30 8.36 16.91
CA LYS A 151 0.37 7.59 17.77
C LYS A 151 -1.12 7.78 17.48
N LYS A 152 -1.52 8.79 16.69
CA LYS A 152 -2.92 9.10 16.38
C LYS A 152 -3.16 9.25 14.89
N TYR A 153 -2.42 8.51 14.06
CA TYR A 153 -2.54 8.61 12.61
C TYR A 153 -3.95 8.30 12.08
N LEU A 154 -4.79 7.55 12.81
CA LEU A 154 -6.19 7.30 12.43
C LEU A 154 -7.08 8.55 12.49
N ASP A 155 -6.68 9.60 13.20
CA ASP A 155 -7.36 10.89 13.18
C ASP A 155 -7.09 11.66 11.87
N ASN A 156 -6.10 11.22 11.08
CA ASN A 156 -5.83 11.75 9.76
C ASN A 156 -6.91 11.25 8.80
N THR A 157 -7.87 12.13 8.51
CA THR A 157 -9.10 11.78 7.78
C THR A 157 -9.26 12.54 6.46
N TYR A 158 -8.24 13.30 6.03
CA TYR A 158 -8.29 14.00 4.75
C TYR A 158 -7.55 13.23 3.68
N LEU A 159 -8.24 12.87 2.60
CA LEU A 159 -7.66 12.21 1.43
C LEU A 159 -7.36 13.22 0.34
N ILE A 160 -6.23 13.02 -0.34
CA ILE A 160 -5.88 13.78 -1.53
C ILE A 160 -6.62 13.19 -2.73
N LYS A 161 -7.80 13.75 -3.07
CA LYS A 161 -8.68 13.25 -4.14
C LYS A 161 -8.49 13.94 -5.48
N LYS A 162 -7.84 15.11 -5.50
CA LYS A 162 -7.64 15.91 -6.73
C LYS A 162 -6.16 16.12 -7.00
N GLN A 163 -5.74 15.87 -8.23
CA GLN A 163 -4.39 16.18 -8.67
C GLN A 163 -4.19 17.69 -8.81
N ILE A 164 -3.03 18.16 -8.37
CA ILE A 164 -2.61 19.57 -8.49
C ILE A 164 -1.26 19.68 -9.19
N ASN A 165 -0.95 20.86 -9.71
CA ASN A 165 0.41 21.20 -10.12
C ASN A 165 1.20 21.63 -8.86
N THR A 166 2.07 20.75 -8.36
CA THR A 166 2.86 20.94 -7.13
C THR A 166 3.83 22.12 -7.23
N GLU A 167 4.38 22.40 -8.41
CA GLU A 167 5.31 23.51 -8.65
C GLU A 167 4.64 24.87 -8.42
N ARG A 168 3.36 25.01 -8.82
CA ARG A 168 2.58 26.25 -8.61
C ARG A 168 2.48 26.63 -7.13
N TYR A 169 2.53 25.65 -6.24
CA TYR A 169 2.44 25.82 -4.80
C TYR A 169 3.81 25.77 -4.11
N ASN A 170 4.91 25.61 -4.87
CA ASN A 170 6.26 25.41 -4.33
C ASN A 170 6.35 24.23 -3.33
N LEU A 171 5.58 23.17 -3.59
CA LEU A 171 5.66 21.94 -2.81
C LEU A 171 6.96 21.18 -3.10
N SER A 172 7.28 20.21 -2.24
CA SER A 172 8.44 19.34 -2.42
C SER A 172 8.35 18.57 -3.75
N GLN A 173 9.49 18.28 -4.37
CA GLN A 173 9.53 17.46 -5.58
C GLN A 173 8.97 16.03 -5.37
N PHE A 174 9.05 15.49 -4.15
CA PHE A 174 8.43 14.20 -3.79
C PHE A 174 7.24 14.38 -2.83
N SER A 175 6.48 15.46 -3.05
CA SER A 175 5.26 15.75 -2.29
C SER A 175 4.19 14.67 -2.42
N ILE A 176 3.39 14.48 -1.36
CA ILE A 176 2.28 13.53 -1.30
C ILE A 176 1.14 13.84 -2.29
N TYR A 177 1.13 15.03 -2.90
CA TYR A 177 0.17 15.41 -3.96
C TYR A 177 0.62 15.01 -5.37
N ASN A 178 1.81 14.44 -5.52
CA ASN A 178 2.26 13.90 -6.79
C ASN A 178 1.28 12.83 -7.31
N ARG A 179 1.34 12.55 -8.61
CA ARG A 179 0.47 11.56 -9.22
C ARG A 179 0.69 10.20 -8.57
N GLN A 180 -0.37 9.66 -7.96
CA GLN A 180 -0.34 8.33 -7.39
C GLN A 180 -0.51 7.27 -8.48
N ILE A 181 0.20 6.16 -8.33
CA ILE A 181 0.16 5.02 -9.26
C ILE A 181 -0.73 3.95 -8.62
N GLU A 182 -1.74 3.52 -9.35
CA GLU A 182 -2.67 2.46 -8.92
C GLU A 182 -1.91 1.19 -8.50
N LYS A 183 -2.53 0.41 -7.62
CA LYS A 183 -2.09 -0.95 -7.31
C LYS A 183 -3.06 -1.97 -7.86
N VAL A 184 -2.71 -3.25 -7.75
CA VAL A 184 -3.53 -4.33 -8.30
C VAL A 184 -3.90 -5.38 -7.27
N ILE A 185 -5.15 -5.83 -7.34
CA ILE A 185 -5.57 -7.13 -6.82
C ILE A 185 -5.48 -8.11 -7.98
N HIS A 186 -5.01 -9.33 -7.77
CA HIS A 186 -4.87 -10.30 -8.86
C HIS A 186 -5.28 -11.72 -8.47
N ARG A 187 -5.67 -12.50 -9.47
CA ARG A 187 -5.88 -13.94 -9.29
C ARG A 187 -4.54 -14.64 -9.13
N SER A 188 -4.53 -15.71 -8.34
CA SER A 188 -3.34 -16.57 -8.22
C SER A 188 -3.14 -17.42 -9.48
N LEU A 189 -4.24 -17.88 -10.10
CA LEU A 189 -4.22 -18.65 -11.33
C LEU A 189 -3.81 -17.78 -12.52
N GLY A 190 -2.77 -18.20 -13.22
CA GLY A 190 -2.22 -17.48 -14.36
C GLY A 190 -1.20 -16.41 -14.00
N TYR A 191 -0.86 -16.24 -12.72
CA TYR A 191 0.23 -15.39 -12.27
C TYR A 191 1.57 -15.75 -12.93
N VAL A 192 2.33 -14.72 -13.33
CA VAL A 192 3.69 -14.84 -13.89
C VAL A 192 4.71 -14.14 -13.02
N ALA A 193 4.52 -12.83 -12.76
CA ALA A 193 5.43 -12.02 -11.96
C ALA A 193 4.74 -10.75 -11.45
N ILE A 194 5.16 -10.26 -10.29
CA ILE A 194 4.78 -8.95 -9.76
C ILE A 194 5.82 -7.93 -10.21
N ARG A 195 5.40 -6.68 -10.41
CA ARG A 195 6.31 -5.57 -10.73
C ARG A 195 6.59 -4.73 -9.48
N MET A 196 7.70 -4.00 -9.53
CA MET A 196 8.17 -3.15 -8.43
C MET A 196 7.06 -2.24 -7.90
N GLY A 197 6.97 -2.10 -6.57
CA GLY A 197 5.96 -1.28 -5.90
C GLY A 197 4.53 -1.84 -5.96
N ASN A 198 4.33 -3.10 -6.33
CA ASN A 198 3.01 -3.75 -6.38
C ASN A 198 1.99 -3.06 -7.33
N HIS A 199 2.47 -2.21 -8.24
CA HIS A 199 1.62 -1.40 -9.14
C HIS A 199 1.05 -2.18 -10.33
N SER A 200 1.67 -3.29 -10.69
CA SER A 200 1.19 -4.11 -11.80
C SER A 200 1.66 -5.55 -11.68
N VAL A 201 0.86 -6.44 -12.28
CA VAL A 201 1.13 -7.87 -12.34
C VAL A 201 1.18 -8.33 -13.79
N ASP A 202 2.09 -9.24 -14.08
CA ASP A 202 2.13 -10.01 -15.32
C ASP A 202 1.28 -11.27 -15.14
N MET A 203 0.34 -11.45 -16.06
CA MET A 203 -0.61 -12.57 -16.04
C MET A 203 -0.65 -13.24 -17.42
N LYS A 204 -0.74 -14.57 -17.44
CA LYS A 204 -1.12 -15.32 -18.63
C LYS A 204 -2.51 -14.86 -19.06
N LYS A 205 -2.65 -14.43 -20.34
CA LYS A 205 -3.90 -13.91 -20.89
C LYS A 205 -4.49 -12.80 -20.00
N LYS A 206 -3.67 -11.79 -19.65
CA LYS A 206 -4.08 -10.68 -18.78
C LYS A 206 -5.38 -10.03 -19.26
N ASN A 207 -6.36 -9.97 -18.36
CA ASN A 207 -7.61 -9.26 -18.50
C ASN A 207 -7.80 -8.41 -17.24
N GLN A 208 -7.36 -7.15 -17.32
CA GLN A 208 -7.38 -6.21 -16.21
C GLN A 208 -8.56 -5.25 -16.36
N HIS A 209 -9.33 -5.07 -15.30
CA HIS A 209 -10.37 -4.03 -15.20
C HIS A 209 -9.99 -3.01 -14.11
N GLU A 210 -10.60 -1.84 -14.12
CA GLU A 210 -10.59 -0.94 -12.96
C GLU A 210 -11.59 -1.43 -11.92
N SER A 211 -11.20 -1.41 -10.64
CA SER A 211 -12.12 -1.64 -9.52
C SER A 211 -13.10 -0.48 -9.41
N LYS A 212 -14.35 -0.81 -9.10
CA LYS A 212 -15.43 0.16 -8.89
C LYS A 212 -15.83 0.30 -7.42
N ASP A 213 -15.47 -0.68 -6.61
CA ASP A 213 -15.88 -0.78 -5.21
C ASP A 213 -14.73 -0.51 -4.23
N ILE A 214 -13.48 -0.71 -4.67
CA ILE A 214 -12.31 -0.73 -3.80
C ILE A 214 -11.46 0.51 -4.03
N GLU A 215 -10.99 1.12 -2.94
CA GLU A 215 -10.03 2.22 -2.92
C GLU A 215 -8.96 1.96 -1.85
N ILE A 216 -7.75 2.46 -2.06
CA ILE A 216 -6.64 2.33 -1.11
C ILE A 216 -6.43 3.67 -0.41
N PHE A 217 -6.42 3.63 0.92
CA PHE A 217 -6.04 4.73 1.79
C PHE A 217 -4.59 4.51 2.18
N HIS A 218 -3.71 5.40 1.74
CA HIS A 218 -2.27 5.26 1.91
C HIS A 218 -1.77 6.25 2.95
N PHE A 219 -1.47 5.73 4.14
CA PHE A 219 -0.88 6.48 5.26
C PHE A 219 0.64 6.57 5.09
N CYS A 220 1.07 6.99 3.89
CA CYS A 220 2.47 7.07 3.46
C CYS A 220 3.34 7.85 4.45
N LEU A 221 2.73 8.85 5.11
CA LEU A 221 3.24 9.61 6.23
C LEU A 221 2.18 9.63 7.34
N ARG A 222 2.63 9.44 8.58
CA ARG A 222 1.78 9.41 9.78
C ARG A 222 2.04 10.58 10.74
N GLY A 223 2.99 11.45 10.40
CA GLY A 223 3.42 12.60 11.18
C GLY A 223 4.88 12.96 10.87
N TYR A 224 5.37 14.04 11.46
CA TYR A 224 6.75 14.50 11.26
C TYR A 224 7.79 13.50 11.79
N GLU A 225 7.59 12.96 12.99
CA GLU A 225 8.51 11.98 13.58
C GLU A 225 8.63 10.72 12.71
N HIS A 226 7.50 10.23 12.21
CA HIS A 226 7.48 9.13 11.24
C HIS A 226 8.18 9.49 9.93
N PHE A 227 8.02 10.72 9.41
CA PHE A 227 8.75 11.18 8.24
C PHE A 227 10.27 11.09 8.46
N ILE A 228 10.79 11.60 9.59
CA ILE A 228 12.23 11.55 9.91
C ILE A 228 12.72 10.10 9.98
N ARG A 229 11.98 9.22 10.67
CA ARG A 229 12.32 7.80 10.82
C ARG A 229 12.32 7.08 9.45
N LYS A 230 11.26 7.24 8.66
CA LYS A 230 11.08 6.60 7.35
C LYS A 230 12.17 7.02 6.35
N MET A 231 12.49 8.32 6.29
CA MET A 231 13.52 8.81 5.37
C MET A 231 14.93 8.40 5.80
N THR A 232 15.21 8.36 7.11
CA THR A 232 16.47 7.83 7.66
C THR A 232 16.64 6.35 7.29
N ASN A 233 15.65 5.50 7.62
CA ASN A 233 15.71 4.06 7.38
C ASN A 233 15.82 3.72 5.89
N GLY A 234 15.03 4.40 5.05
CA GLY A 234 15.07 4.25 3.60
C GLY A 234 16.40 4.70 3.00
N GLY A 235 16.89 5.87 3.40
CA GLY A 235 18.17 6.42 2.97
C GLY A 235 19.36 5.52 3.28
N GLU A 236 19.47 5.09 4.53
CA GLU A 236 20.51 4.16 4.96
C GLU A 236 20.49 2.84 4.19
N SER A 237 19.30 2.31 3.92
CA SER A 237 19.14 1.06 3.17
C SER A 237 19.63 1.21 1.73
N VAL A 238 19.35 2.36 1.12
CA VAL A 238 19.77 2.69 -0.24
C VAL A 238 21.27 3.00 -0.35
N GLU A 239 21.88 3.61 0.67
CA GLU A 239 23.34 3.81 0.72
C GLU A 239 24.11 2.49 0.85
N ARG A 240 23.59 1.55 1.65
CA ARG A 240 24.19 0.23 1.83
C ARG A 240 24.05 -0.67 0.60
N ALA A 241 23.01 -0.47 -0.21
CA ALA A 241 22.75 -1.28 -1.40
C ALA A 241 23.68 -0.90 -2.57
N VAL A 242 24.92 -1.41 -2.55
CA VAL A 242 25.98 -1.11 -3.53
C VAL A 242 25.57 -1.41 -4.99
N ARG A 243 24.60 -2.30 -5.21
CA ARG A 243 24.12 -2.70 -6.54
C ARG A 243 22.87 -1.93 -7.01
N LEU A 244 22.28 -1.07 -6.17
CA LEU A 244 21.12 -0.27 -6.58
C LEU A 244 21.58 0.84 -7.54
N LYS A 245 20.89 0.97 -8.68
CA LYS A 245 21.14 2.08 -9.60
C LYS A 245 20.76 3.42 -8.95
N LYS A 246 21.42 4.50 -9.38
CA LYS A 246 21.23 5.85 -8.80
C LYS A 246 19.82 6.43 -9.02
N ASP A 247 19.11 5.96 -10.04
CA ASP A 247 17.74 6.36 -10.38
C ASP A 247 16.66 5.57 -9.61
N VAL A 248 17.06 4.64 -8.74
CA VAL A 248 16.15 3.89 -7.87
C VAL A 248 16.09 4.56 -6.50
N ALA A 249 14.89 4.61 -5.90
CA ALA A 249 14.62 5.19 -4.58
C ALA A 249 15.13 6.64 -4.42
N VAL A 250 15.03 7.44 -5.49
CA VAL A 250 15.56 8.81 -5.56
C VAL A 250 15.03 9.70 -4.41
N HIS A 251 13.77 9.51 -4.03
CA HIS A 251 13.16 10.26 -2.93
C HIS A 251 13.84 10.00 -1.58
N TRP A 252 14.16 8.74 -1.26
CA TRP A 252 14.91 8.41 -0.04
C TRP A 252 16.32 9.00 -0.07
N ARG A 253 17.01 8.97 -1.21
CA ARG A 253 18.33 9.60 -1.34
C ARG A 253 18.26 11.11 -1.07
N TYR A 254 17.31 11.79 -1.70
CA TYR A 254 17.10 13.23 -1.54
C TYR A 254 16.82 13.63 -0.09
N TYR A 255 15.88 12.96 0.56
CA TYR A 255 15.55 13.29 1.94
C TYR A 255 16.66 12.90 2.91
N TYR A 256 17.36 11.80 2.68
CA TYR A 256 18.46 11.39 3.54
C TYR A 256 19.63 12.38 3.51
N GLU A 257 20.00 12.86 2.32
CA GLU A 257 21.00 13.93 2.16
C GLU A 257 20.57 15.20 2.89
N LEU A 258 19.30 15.58 2.77
CA LEU A 258 18.73 16.73 3.49
C LEU A 258 18.80 16.53 5.01
N LEU A 259 18.48 15.35 5.52
CA LEU A 259 18.54 15.04 6.96
C LEU A 259 19.98 15.06 7.52
N GLN A 260 20.99 14.89 6.67
CA GLN A 260 22.40 14.98 7.05
C GLN A 260 22.94 16.41 7.01
N ASP A 261 22.31 17.33 6.26
CA ASP A 261 22.74 18.72 6.16
C ASP A 261 22.33 19.53 7.39
N LYS A 262 23.32 19.85 8.23
CA LYS A 262 23.17 20.63 9.46
C LYS A 262 22.69 22.07 9.25
N ASN A 263 22.70 22.57 8.01
CA ASN A 263 22.23 23.91 7.68
C ASN A 263 20.76 23.94 7.25
N THR A 264 20.12 22.77 7.14
CA THR A 264 18.70 22.67 6.80
C THR A 264 17.88 22.30 8.02
N ASP A 265 16.68 22.87 8.11
CA ASP A 265 15.67 22.43 9.08
C ASP A 265 14.68 21.50 8.36
N PRO A 266 14.69 20.18 8.65
CA PRO A 266 13.85 19.22 7.94
C PRO A 266 12.35 19.49 8.06
N ILE A 267 11.90 20.24 9.08
CA ILE A 267 10.49 20.61 9.19
C ILE A 267 10.02 21.51 8.05
N ILE A 268 10.93 22.33 7.49
CA ILE A 268 10.61 23.20 6.36
C ILE A 268 10.29 22.34 5.14
N GLU A 269 11.11 21.32 4.88
CA GLU A 269 10.86 20.41 3.78
C GLU A 269 9.63 19.54 4.02
N TYR A 270 9.44 19.02 5.24
CA TYR A 270 8.23 18.28 5.61
C TYR A 270 6.96 19.11 5.34
N ASN A 271 6.95 20.39 5.73
CA ASN A 271 5.83 21.29 5.46
C ASN A 271 5.57 21.50 3.96
N ARG A 272 6.61 21.47 3.13
CA ARG A 272 6.49 21.48 1.67
C ARG A 272 6.02 20.14 1.10
N VAL A 273 6.38 19.03 1.71
CA VAL A 273 5.91 17.69 1.33
C VAL A 273 4.41 17.59 1.51
N ILE A 274 3.90 17.99 2.68
CA ILE A 274 2.48 17.85 3.03
C ILE A 274 1.65 19.08 2.65
N GLY A 275 2.29 20.20 2.29
CA GLY A 275 1.62 21.41 1.85
C GLY A 275 0.89 22.15 2.97
N THR A 276 1.44 22.16 4.18
CA THR A 276 0.83 22.74 5.41
C THR A 276 0.24 24.13 5.17
N LYS A 277 0.99 24.99 4.48
CA LYS A 277 0.59 26.37 4.16
C LYS A 277 -0.75 26.46 3.40
N TYR A 278 -1.07 25.46 2.59
CA TYR A 278 -2.22 25.46 1.68
C TYR A 278 -3.35 24.55 2.17
N PHE A 279 -3.29 24.03 3.40
CA PHE A 279 -4.29 23.09 3.90
C PHE A 279 -5.73 23.61 3.74
N ASN A 280 -6.00 24.83 4.23
CA ASN A 280 -7.34 25.42 4.15
C ASN A 280 -7.79 25.67 2.70
N ASP A 281 -6.86 26.08 1.83
CA ASP A 281 -7.14 26.26 0.40
C ASP A 281 -7.46 24.94 -0.28
N PHE A 282 -6.69 23.90 0.02
CA PHE A 282 -6.87 22.56 -0.53
C PHE A 282 -8.16 21.89 -0.06
N VAL A 283 -8.57 22.12 1.19
CA VAL A 283 -9.89 21.68 1.68
C VAL A 283 -11.00 22.42 0.92
N ARG A 284 -10.93 23.76 0.83
CA ARG A 284 -11.91 24.58 0.10
C ARG A 284 -12.03 24.17 -1.37
N ASP A 285 -10.92 23.89 -2.02
CA ASP A 285 -10.85 23.62 -3.47
C ASP A 285 -11.09 22.14 -3.84
N GLY A 286 -11.42 21.30 -2.84
CA GLY A 286 -11.73 19.88 -2.98
C GLY A 286 -10.52 19.01 -3.31
N VAL A 287 -9.31 19.50 -3.03
CA VAL A 287 -8.07 18.71 -3.13
C VAL A 287 -7.96 17.74 -1.97
N LEU A 288 -8.22 18.23 -0.76
CA LEU A 288 -8.35 17.45 0.46
C LEU A 288 -9.83 17.23 0.76
N VAL A 289 -10.24 15.97 0.80
CA VAL A 289 -11.63 15.58 1.07
C VAL A 289 -11.66 14.73 2.33
N LYS A 290 -12.49 15.12 3.28
CA LYS A 290 -12.67 14.38 4.53
C LYS A 290 -13.36 13.04 4.26
N ASP A 291 -12.76 11.96 4.73
CA ASP A 291 -13.26 10.59 4.67
C ASP A 291 -12.79 9.83 5.91
N GLU A 292 -13.73 9.39 6.73
CA GLU A 292 -13.47 8.73 8.01
C GLU A 292 -13.61 7.19 7.91
N SER A 293 -13.77 6.65 6.69
CA SER A 293 -14.17 5.25 6.49
C SER A 293 -13.21 4.23 7.12
N VAL A 294 -11.90 4.42 6.99
CA VAL A 294 -10.90 3.53 7.62
C VAL A 294 -11.02 3.58 9.15
N ARG A 295 -11.11 4.79 9.71
CA ARG A 295 -11.28 4.98 11.16
C ARG A 295 -12.57 4.33 11.65
N ASN A 296 -13.69 4.55 10.96
CA ASN A 296 -15.00 4.00 11.31
C ASN A 296 -15.01 2.46 11.28
N VAL A 297 -14.33 1.83 10.33
CA VAL A 297 -14.18 0.36 10.31
C VAL A 297 -13.37 -0.15 11.51
N LEU A 298 -12.38 0.60 11.98
CA LEU A 298 -11.53 0.23 13.12
C LEU A 298 -12.18 0.52 14.47
N GLU A 299 -12.88 1.66 14.61
CA GLU A 299 -13.60 2.09 15.81
C GLU A 299 -14.97 1.42 15.96
N GLY A 300 -15.58 0.98 14.87
CA GLY A 300 -16.82 0.22 14.86
C GLY A 300 -16.63 -1.14 15.54
N SER A 301 -16.84 -1.19 16.84
CA SER A 301 -17.00 -2.40 17.64
C SER A 301 -18.49 -2.69 17.81
N ASP A 302 -18.94 -3.86 17.32
CA ASP A 302 -19.91 -4.77 17.95
C ASP A 302 -20.35 -5.84 16.93
N ALA A 303 -19.46 -6.80 16.63
CA ALA A 303 -19.80 -8.10 16.00
C ALA A 303 -18.61 -9.07 16.11
N GLU A 304 -18.21 -9.45 17.32
CA GLU A 304 -17.77 -10.82 17.62
C GLU A 304 -18.66 -11.34 18.74
#